data_AF-A0A3N5KAP1-F1
#
_entry.id   AF-A0A3N5KAP1-F1
#
_cell.length_a   1.000
_cell.length_b   1.000
_cell.length_c   1.000
_cell.angle_alpha   90.00
_cell.angle_beta   90.00
_cell.angle_gamma   90.00
#
_symmetry.space_group_name_H-M   'P 1'
#
loop_
_entity.id
_entity.type
_entity.pdbx_description
1 polymer ?
#
loop_
_entity_poly.entity_id
_entity_poly.type
_entity_poly.pdbx_seq_one_letter_code
_entity_poly.pdbx_strand_id
1 'polypeptide(L)'
;MGRPTEQLWNAVLDHIRREVNGNGFETWFKPIKPEKYEDNTLTIQVPSQFFYEWLESHYSSIINRAIAAECGPQTKLLYSVIMDSTVQAVQLPSVKSSSVAKQPFQTNISERFTFDCFIEGDCNKFAKAAALTVAKSPGGTTFNPLVIYGGVGLGKTHLIQAIGNFAKDNGLVKKLIYVDSERFTMEFINSIQKGKTSEFSELYRNVDLLIVDDIQFFANKERTQEEFFHTFNTLHHRGKQIVLSSDRPPKELNGIEERLSSRFQWGLVVDIQQPDLETRQAILQRKAEENG
;
A
#
# COMPACT_ATOMS: atom_id res chain seq x y z
N MET A 1 34.71 -3.90 -28.96
CA MET A 1 33.91 -2.68 -28.79
C MET A 1 32.75 -3.05 -27.88
N GLY A 2 32.80 -2.64 -26.61
CA GLY A 2 31.82 -3.02 -25.60
C GLY A 2 30.46 -2.39 -25.87
N ARG A 3 29.37 -3.12 -25.57
CA ARG A 3 28.03 -2.53 -25.56
C ARG A 3 28.01 -1.36 -24.56
N PRO A 4 27.45 -0.19 -24.92
CA PRO A 4 27.19 0.89 -23.96
C PRO A 4 26.35 0.39 -22.79
N THR A 5 26.70 0.79 -21.56
CA THR A 5 26.02 0.36 -20.32
C THR A 5 24.51 0.64 -20.35
N GLU A 6 24.09 1.75 -20.97
CA GLU A 6 22.68 2.07 -21.17
C GLU A 6 21.95 1.06 -22.07
N GLN A 7 22.59 0.61 -23.15
CA GLN A 7 21.99 -0.38 -24.07
C GLN A 7 21.89 -1.77 -23.40
N LEU A 8 22.89 -2.12 -22.60
CA LEU A 8 22.90 -3.35 -21.81
C LEU A 8 21.77 -3.35 -20.78
N TRP A 9 21.60 -2.24 -20.05
CA TRP A 9 20.54 -2.11 -19.05
C TRP A 9 19.14 -2.08 -19.66
N ASN A 10 18.96 -1.45 -20.81
CA ASN A 10 17.67 -1.47 -21.51
C ASN A 10 17.27 -2.89 -21.92
N ALA A 11 18.22 -3.75 -22.31
CA ALA A 11 17.93 -5.16 -22.59
C ALA A 11 17.51 -5.93 -21.32
N VAL A 12 18.17 -5.66 -20.18
CA VAL A 12 17.78 -6.22 -18.87
C VAL A 12 16.38 -5.75 -18.48
N LEU A 13 16.06 -4.46 -18.66
CA LEU A 13 14.73 -3.90 -18.40
C LEU A 13 13.65 -4.53 -19.28
N ASP A 14 13.92 -4.77 -20.56
CA ASP A 14 12.98 -5.42 -21.47
C ASP A 14 12.72 -6.89 -21.09
N HIS A 15 13.73 -7.58 -20.54
CA HIS A 15 13.57 -8.91 -19.98
C HIS A 15 12.66 -8.90 -18.75
N ILE A 16 12.94 -7.99 -17.79
CA ILE A 16 12.17 -7.84 -16.55
C ILE A 16 10.72 -7.44 -16.84
N ARG A 17 10.48 -6.60 -17.84
CA ARG A 17 9.13 -6.17 -18.26
C ARG A 17 8.23 -7.34 -18.66
N ARG A 18 8.78 -8.48 -19.08
CA ARG A 18 8.02 -9.70 -19.41
C ARG A 18 7.67 -10.55 -18.19
N GLU A 19 8.41 -10.39 -17.09
CA GLU A 19 8.22 -11.18 -15.86
C GLU A 19 7.47 -10.43 -14.76
N VAL A 20 7.39 -9.09 -14.85
CA VAL A 20 6.75 -8.23 -13.84
C VAL A 20 5.51 -7.55 -14.41
N ASN A 21 4.47 -7.40 -13.60
CA ASN A 21 3.28 -6.64 -13.95
C ASN A 21 3.60 -5.16 -14.21
N GLY A 22 2.89 -4.52 -15.15
CA GLY A 22 3.21 -3.16 -15.63
C GLY A 22 3.33 -2.10 -14.54
N ASN A 23 2.51 -2.18 -13.48
CA ASN A 23 2.59 -1.26 -12.34
C ASN A 23 3.86 -1.46 -11.50
N GLY A 24 4.30 -2.70 -11.30
CA GLY A 24 5.55 -3.01 -10.60
C GLY A 24 6.77 -2.54 -11.41
N PHE A 25 6.71 -2.71 -12.74
CA PHE A 25 7.76 -2.26 -13.65
C PHE A 25 7.96 -0.73 -13.64
N GLU A 26 6.88 0.03 -13.83
CA GLU A 26 6.92 1.49 -13.86
C GLU A 26 7.40 2.09 -12.53
N THR A 27 7.09 1.45 -11.42
CA THR A 27 7.41 1.95 -10.08
C THR A 27 8.84 1.62 -9.66
N TRP A 28 9.30 0.39 -9.90
CA TRP A 28 10.56 -0.10 -9.31
C TRP A 28 11.72 -0.17 -10.28
N PHE A 29 11.48 -0.33 -11.58
CA PHE A 29 12.55 -0.57 -12.55
C PHE A 29 12.86 0.65 -13.42
N LYS A 30 11.85 1.44 -13.76
CA LYS A 30 12.02 2.68 -14.53
C LYS A 30 12.86 3.76 -13.84
N PRO A 31 12.82 3.93 -12.51
CA PRO A 31 13.67 4.93 -11.84
C PRO A 31 15.14 4.54 -11.73
N ILE A 32 15.49 3.28 -12.01
CA ILE A 32 16.85 2.76 -11.89
C ILE A 32 17.68 3.22 -13.09
N LYS A 33 18.82 3.85 -12.82
CA LYS A 33 19.76 4.26 -13.87
C LYS A 33 21.00 3.36 -13.87
N PRO A 34 21.48 2.93 -15.03
CA PRO A 34 22.76 2.25 -15.11
C PRO A 34 23.88 3.26 -14.87
N GLU A 35 24.81 2.96 -13.97
CA GLU A 35 25.94 3.84 -13.67
C GLU A 35 27.18 3.38 -14.45
N LYS A 36 27.55 2.11 -14.31
CA LYS A 36 28.74 1.54 -14.98
C LYS A 36 28.65 0.03 -15.10
N TYR A 37 29.36 -0.53 -16.08
CA TYR A 37 29.55 -1.96 -16.26
C TYR A 37 31.01 -2.24 -16.60
N GLU A 38 31.77 -2.76 -15.63
CA GLU A 38 33.20 -3.06 -15.73
C GLU A 38 33.50 -4.35 -14.96
N ASP A 39 34.45 -5.18 -15.42
CA ASP A 39 34.89 -6.41 -14.76
C ASP A 39 33.74 -7.35 -14.30
N ASN A 40 32.78 -7.63 -15.18
CA ASN A 40 31.58 -8.41 -14.88
C ASN A 40 30.78 -7.87 -13.68
N THR A 41 30.85 -6.57 -13.41
CA THR A 41 30.10 -5.94 -12.32
C THR A 41 29.26 -4.80 -12.87
N LEU A 42 27.94 -4.96 -12.78
CA LEU A 42 26.97 -3.94 -13.16
C LEU A 42 26.63 -3.11 -11.92
N THR A 43 26.92 -1.81 -11.96
CA THR A 43 26.48 -0.88 -10.93
C THR A 43 25.25 -0.11 -11.40
N ILE A 44 24.18 -0.18 -10.62
CA ILE A 44 22.94 0.55 -10.86
C ILE A 44 22.70 1.57 -9.77
N GLN A 45 22.24 2.74 -10.17
CA GLN A 45 21.85 3.81 -9.28
C GLN A 45 20.39 3.63 -8.87
N VAL A 46 20.16 3.58 -7.56
CA VAL A 46 18.83 3.52 -6.97
C VAL A 46 18.52 4.77 -6.16
N PRO A 47 17.25 5.22 -6.12
CA PRO A 47 16.88 6.49 -5.48
C PRO A 47 17.12 6.56 -3.97
N SER A 48 17.13 5.44 -3.26
CA SER A 48 17.30 5.40 -1.80
C SER A 48 17.74 4.01 -1.33
N GLN A 49 18.27 3.94 -0.10
CA GLN A 49 18.65 2.68 0.56
C GLN A 49 17.45 1.71 0.70
N PHE A 50 16.26 2.25 0.98
CA PHE A 50 15.03 1.47 1.01
C PHE A 50 14.67 0.86 -0.36
N PHE A 51 14.93 1.61 -1.44
CA PHE A 51 14.69 1.12 -2.79
C PHE A 51 15.56 -0.09 -3.13
N TYR A 52 16.82 -0.08 -2.68
CA TYR A 52 17.72 -1.22 -2.75
C TYR A 52 17.18 -2.42 -1.94
N GLU A 53 16.86 -2.22 -0.66
CA GLU A 53 16.40 -3.30 0.23
C GLU A 53 15.13 -3.98 -0.29
N TRP A 54 14.25 -3.20 -0.91
CA TRP A 54 13.02 -3.71 -1.51
C TRP A 54 13.24 -4.49 -2.81
N LEU A 55 14.08 -3.96 -3.72
CA LEU A 55 14.50 -4.67 -4.93
C LEU A 55 15.15 -6.02 -4.58
N GLU A 56 16.03 -6.04 -3.58
CA GLU A 56 16.67 -7.27 -3.12
C GLU A 56 15.67 -8.26 -2.50
N SER A 57 14.72 -7.79 -1.69
CA SER A 57 13.79 -8.69 -1.00
C SER A 57 12.73 -9.30 -1.93
N HIS A 58 12.29 -8.57 -2.97
CA HIS A 58 11.12 -8.96 -3.78
C HIS A 58 11.46 -9.28 -5.23
N TYR A 59 12.53 -8.70 -5.76
CA TYR A 59 12.87 -8.77 -7.17
C TYR A 59 14.29 -9.30 -7.43
N SER A 60 15.09 -9.61 -6.41
CA SER A 60 16.47 -10.13 -6.57
C SER A 60 16.54 -11.33 -7.50
N SER A 61 15.60 -12.28 -7.38
CA SER A 61 15.56 -13.47 -8.23
C SER A 61 15.34 -13.13 -9.70
N ILE A 62 14.43 -12.20 -10.00
CA ILE A 62 14.10 -11.76 -11.37
C ILE A 62 15.26 -10.93 -11.95
N ILE A 63 15.81 -10.02 -11.15
CA ILE A 63 16.93 -9.15 -11.53
C ILE A 63 18.16 -9.98 -11.85
N ASN A 64 18.54 -10.92 -10.96
CA ASN A 64 19.71 -11.77 -11.18
C ASN A 64 19.53 -12.68 -12.40
N ARG A 65 18.33 -13.20 -12.68
CA ARG A 65 18.06 -13.97 -13.90
C ARG A 65 18.19 -13.12 -15.16
N ALA A 66 17.60 -11.93 -15.17
CA ALA A 66 17.68 -11.02 -16.31
C ALA A 66 19.13 -10.57 -16.59
N ILE A 67 19.89 -10.27 -15.54
CA ILE A 67 21.31 -9.93 -15.65
C ILE A 67 22.13 -11.14 -16.12
N ALA A 68 21.87 -12.35 -15.61
CA ALA A 68 22.58 -13.55 -16.04
C ALA A 68 22.33 -13.88 -17.52
N ALA A 69 21.11 -13.64 -18.00
CA ALA A 69 20.71 -13.85 -19.39
C ALA A 69 21.39 -12.86 -20.36
N GLU A 70 21.46 -11.57 -19.99
CA GLU A 70 21.95 -10.51 -20.90
C GLU A 70 23.44 -10.19 -20.73
N CYS A 71 23.97 -10.29 -19.51
CA CYS A 71 25.35 -9.92 -19.15
C CYS A 71 26.24 -11.14 -18.86
N GLY A 72 25.65 -12.33 -18.74
CA GLY A 72 26.33 -13.59 -18.45
C GLY A 72 26.29 -13.98 -16.96
N PRO A 73 26.35 -15.29 -16.65
CA PRO A 73 26.04 -15.85 -15.32
C PRO A 73 27.06 -15.52 -14.22
N GLN A 74 28.20 -14.92 -14.58
CA GLN A 74 29.23 -14.48 -13.62
C GLN A 74 29.10 -12.99 -13.25
N THR A 75 28.06 -12.30 -13.74
CA THR A 75 27.88 -10.87 -13.51
C THR A 75 27.37 -10.58 -12.10
N LYS A 76 28.06 -9.70 -11.38
CA LYS A 76 27.66 -9.20 -10.06
C LYS A 76 26.87 -7.89 -10.20
N LEU A 77 25.84 -7.73 -9.40
CA LEU A 77 25.08 -6.48 -9.29
C LEU A 77 25.53 -5.70 -8.06
N LEU A 78 25.82 -4.42 -8.25
CA LEU A 78 26.08 -3.45 -7.18
C LEU A 78 25.07 -2.31 -7.25
N TYR A 79 24.68 -1.81 -6.08
CA TYR A 79 23.75 -0.71 -5.95
C TYR A 79 24.47 0.54 -5.45
N SER A 80 24.25 1.66 -6.12
CA SER A 80 24.72 2.99 -5.74
C SER A 80 23.50 3.81 -5.29
N VAL A 81 23.44 4.19 -4.02
CA VAL A 81 22.35 4.99 -3.46
C VAL A 81 22.70 6.47 -3.63
N ILE A 82 21.78 7.26 -4.19
CA ILE A 82 21.94 8.72 -4.23
C ILE A 82 21.91 9.25 -2.79
N MET A 83 23.09 9.56 -2.22
CA MET A 83 23.22 10.39 -1.04
C MET A 83 23.52 11.82 -1.48
N ASP A 84 22.50 12.57 -1.87
CA ASP A 84 22.71 13.99 -2.18
C ASP A 84 22.87 14.79 -0.88
N SER A 85 24.11 14.79 -0.39
CA SER A 85 24.67 15.91 0.36
C SER A 85 25.23 16.90 -0.64
N THR A 86 24.38 17.75 -1.24
CA THR A 86 24.74 19.09 -1.72
C THR A 86 23.53 19.79 -2.29
N VAL A 87 23.26 20.97 -1.74
CA VAL A 87 22.24 21.92 -2.18
C VAL A 87 22.75 22.58 -3.46
N GLN A 88 22.18 22.26 -4.63
CA GLN A 88 22.22 23.15 -5.78
C GLN A 88 20.87 23.18 -6.50
N ALA A 89 20.37 24.42 -6.65
CA ALA A 89 19.12 24.75 -7.29
C ALA A 89 19.15 24.34 -8.77
N VAL A 90 18.30 23.39 -9.14
CA VAL A 90 17.95 23.16 -10.54
C VAL A 90 16.73 24.02 -10.85
N GLN A 91 16.97 25.14 -11.54
CA GLN A 91 15.91 25.88 -12.22
C GLN A 91 15.47 25.08 -13.46
N LEU A 92 14.17 24.81 -13.57
CA LEU A 92 13.49 24.27 -14.76
C LEU A 92 12.16 25.01 -14.93
N PRO A 93 11.62 25.08 -16.16
CA PRO A 93 11.23 26.32 -16.81
C PRO A 93 9.86 26.83 -16.36
N SER A 94 9.67 28.14 -16.48
CA SER A 94 8.40 28.82 -16.30
C SER A 94 7.34 28.28 -17.28
N VAL A 95 6.55 27.32 -16.83
CA VAL A 95 5.31 26.92 -17.50
C VAL A 95 4.22 27.87 -17.02
N LYS A 96 3.73 28.66 -17.98
CA LYS A 96 2.64 29.62 -17.83
C LYS A 96 1.51 29.01 -17.01
N SER A 97 1.09 29.77 -16.01
CA SER A 97 -0.13 29.62 -15.22
C SER A 97 -1.30 29.05 -16.03
N SER A 98 -1.48 27.75 -15.95
CA SER A 98 -2.78 27.12 -16.15
C SER A 98 -3.32 26.82 -14.76
N SER A 99 -4.44 27.45 -14.46
CA SER A 99 -5.27 27.28 -13.28
C SER A 99 -5.22 25.86 -12.71
N VAL A 100 -4.87 25.76 -11.42
CA VAL A 100 -4.95 24.56 -10.61
C VAL A 100 -6.40 24.06 -10.60
N ALA A 101 -6.74 23.24 -11.58
CA ALA A 101 -7.88 22.35 -11.48
C ALA A 101 -7.47 21.29 -10.45
N LYS A 102 -8.10 21.35 -9.28
CA LYS A 102 -8.05 20.32 -8.24
C LYS A 102 -8.23 18.96 -8.91
N GLN A 103 -7.17 18.18 -9.06
CA GLN A 103 -7.33 16.81 -9.50
C GLN A 103 -8.18 16.09 -8.44
N PRO A 104 -9.24 15.36 -8.85
CA PRO A 104 -10.10 14.67 -7.91
C PRO A 104 -9.27 13.66 -7.13
N PHE A 105 -9.41 13.71 -5.80
CA PHE A 105 -8.82 12.75 -4.86
C PHE A 105 -9.12 11.32 -5.34
N GLN A 106 -8.11 10.58 -5.78
CA GLN A 106 -8.31 9.16 -6.06
C GLN A 106 -8.46 8.43 -4.74
N THR A 107 -9.69 8.05 -4.42
CA THR A 107 -10.06 7.32 -3.21
C THR A 107 -9.44 5.92 -3.13
N ASN A 108 -8.71 5.46 -4.16
CA ASN A 108 -8.12 4.12 -4.33
C ASN A 108 -9.06 2.93 -4.03
N ILE A 109 -10.38 3.16 -3.92
CA ILE A 109 -11.36 2.10 -3.73
C ILE A 109 -11.76 1.53 -5.09
N SER A 110 -11.84 0.20 -5.17
CA SER A 110 -12.38 -0.51 -6.31
C SER A 110 -13.89 -0.68 -6.20
N GLU A 111 -14.63 -0.23 -7.21
CA GLU A 111 -16.10 -0.28 -7.25
C GLU A 111 -16.68 -1.71 -7.21
N ARG A 112 -15.87 -2.73 -7.53
CA ARG A 112 -16.29 -4.14 -7.51
C ARG A 112 -16.47 -4.71 -6.09
N PHE A 113 -15.84 -4.10 -5.08
CA PHE A 113 -15.90 -4.61 -3.71
C PHE A 113 -17.09 -4.01 -2.98
N THR A 114 -18.26 -4.63 -3.12
CA THR A 114 -19.51 -4.23 -2.46
C THR A 114 -19.99 -5.30 -1.47
N PHE A 115 -20.89 -4.94 -0.55
CA PHE A 115 -21.48 -5.91 0.38
C PHE A 115 -22.31 -6.99 -0.31
N ASP A 116 -22.90 -6.67 -1.48
CA ASP A 116 -23.74 -7.58 -2.24
C ASP A 116 -22.93 -8.70 -2.90
N CYS A 117 -21.70 -8.40 -3.34
CA CYS A 117 -20.76 -9.41 -3.85
C CYS A 117 -20.05 -10.19 -2.73
N PHE A 118 -20.25 -9.85 -1.46
CA PHE A 118 -19.63 -10.56 -0.34
C PHE A 118 -20.55 -11.68 0.16
N ILE A 119 -20.20 -12.92 -0.16
CA ILE A 119 -20.94 -14.11 0.28
C ILE A 119 -20.80 -14.28 1.80
N GLU A 120 -21.95 -14.25 2.48
CA GLU A 120 -22.04 -14.46 3.92
C GLU A 120 -22.08 -15.95 4.24
N GLY A 121 -21.33 -16.34 5.28
CA GLY A 121 -21.41 -17.64 5.94
C GLY A 121 -21.07 -17.49 7.42
N ASP A 122 -21.23 -18.55 8.21
CA ASP A 122 -21.01 -18.48 9.66
C ASP A 122 -19.59 -18.00 10.04
N CYS A 123 -18.60 -18.27 9.18
CA CYS A 123 -17.20 -17.87 9.36
C CYS A 123 -16.93 -16.35 9.21
N ASN A 124 -17.86 -15.59 8.63
CA ASN A 124 -17.66 -14.18 8.28
C ASN A 124 -18.87 -13.27 8.57
N LYS A 125 -20.00 -13.85 9.00
CA LYS A 125 -21.26 -13.15 9.27
C LYS A 125 -21.12 -12.03 10.28
N PHE A 126 -20.39 -12.27 11.38
CA PHE A 126 -20.19 -11.24 12.40
C PHE A 126 -19.34 -10.07 11.85
N ALA A 127 -18.26 -10.37 11.12
CA ALA A 127 -17.45 -9.34 10.45
C ALA A 127 -18.29 -8.53 9.46
N LYS A 128 -19.13 -9.18 8.64
CA LYS A 128 -20.01 -8.51 7.68
C LYS A 128 -21.03 -7.60 8.37
N ALA A 129 -21.67 -8.07 9.43
CA ALA A 129 -22.63 -7.28 10.19
C ALA A 129 -21.97 -6.06 10.87
N ALA A 130 -20.78 -6.23 11.44
CA ALA A 130 -19.98 -5.14 12.02
C ALA A 130 -19.60 -4.10 10.95
N ALA A 131 -19.09 -4.55 9.81
CA ALA A 131 -18.73 -3.71 8.68
C ALA A 131 -19.94 -2.92 8.15
N LEU A 132 -21.09 -3.57 7.98
CA LEU A 132 -22.32 -2.89 7.54
C LEU A 132 -22.80 -1.85 8.56
N THR A 133 -22.67 -2.13 9.86
CA THR A 133 -23.02 -1.20 10.94
C THR A 133 -22.15 0.05 10.88
N VAL A 134 -20.83 -0.13 10.71
CA VAL A 134 -19.88 0.98 10.53
C VAL A 134 -20.16 1.76 9.26
N ALA A 135 -20.48 1.07 8.15
CA ALA A 135 -20.76 1.72 6.87
C ALA A 135 -22.02 2.59 6.91
N LYS A 136 -23.06 2.18 7.67
CA LYS A 136 -24.31 2.92 7.85
C LYS A 136 -24.19 4.14 8.77
N SER A 137 -23.24 4.13 9.72
CA SER A 137 -23.01 5.26 10.63
C SER A 137 -21.52 5.46 10.92
N PRO A 138 -20.72 5.91 9.93
CA PRO A 138 -19.28 6.08 10.09
C PRO A 138 -18.96 7.08 11.21
N GLY A 139 -18.21 6.65 12.22
CA GLY A 139 -17.82 7.48 13.36
C GLY A 139 -18.91 7.69 14.42
N GLY A 140 -20.15 7.28 14.13
CA GLY A 140 -21.29 7.38 15.05
C GLY A 140 -21.52 6.14 15.93
N THR A 141 -20.69 5.10 15.76
CA THR A 141 -20.76 3.85 16.53
C THR A 141 -19.63 3.77 17.54
N THR A 142 -19.72 2.83 18.49
CA THR A 142 -18.61 2.49 19.39
C THR A 142 -17.49 1.73 18.68
N PHE A 143 -17.68 1.33 17.41
CA PHE A 143 -16.73 0.55 16.62
C PHE A 143 -15.73 1.47 15.91
N ASN A 144 -15.04 2.30 16.69
CA ASN A 144 -13.99 3.17 16.19
C ASN A 144 -12.69 2.99 17.01
N PRO A 145 -11.67 2.33 16.45
CA PRO A 145 -11.61 1.78 15.08
C PRO A 145 -12.43 0.49 14.94
N LEU A 146 -12.73 0.12 13.70
CA LEU A 146 -13.07 -1.26 13.34
C LEU A 146 -11.81 -1.94 12.81
N VAL A 147 -11.42 -3.06 13.40
CA VAL A 147 -10.28 -3.86 12.96
C VAL A 147 -10.77 -5.23 12.51
N ILE A 148 -10.48 -5.58 11.26
CA ILE A 148 -10.85 -6.87 10.66
C ILE A 148 -9.57 -7.68 10.45
N TYR A 149 -9.45 -8.83 11.09
CA TYR A 149 -8.27 -9.68 10.94
C TYR A 149 -8.60 -11.09 10.46
N GLY A 150 -7.60 -11.78 9.93
CA GLY A 150 -7.74 -13.15 9.45
C GLY A 150 -6.68 -13.52 8.41
N GLY A 151 -6.60 -14.81 8.07
CA GLY A 151 -5.65 -15.31 7.08
C GLY A 151 -5.78 -14.69 5.68
N VAL A 152 -4.83 -15.04 4.81
CA VAL A 152 -4.80 -14.59 3.42
C VAL A 152 -6.03 -15.07 2.65
N GLY A 153 -6.60 -14.23 1.80
CA GLY A 153 -7.70 -14.61 0.90
C GLY A 153 -9.07 -14.77 1.55
N LEU A 154 -9.24 -14.42 2.84
CA LEU A 154 -10.52 -14.52 3.55
C LEU A 154 -11.49 -13.35 3.30
N GLY A 155 -11.14 -12.41 2.43
CA GLY A 155 -12.03 -11.29 2.07
C GLY A 155 -11.91 -10.03 2.94
N LYS A 156 -10.82 -9.88 3.71
CA LYS A 156 -10.55 -8.67 4.50
C LYS A 156 -10.59 -7.39 3.67
N THR A 157 -9.79 -7.33 2.59
CA THR A 157 -9.73 -6.21 1.66
C THR A 157 -11.08 -5.93 1.00
N HIS A 158 -11.82 -6.99 0.64
CA HIS A 158 -13.18 -6.84 0.10
C HIS A 158 -14.06 -6.11 1.11
N LEU A 159 -14.07 -6.58 2.35
CA LEU A 159 -14.99 -6.08 3.36
C LEU A 159 -14.71 -4.64 3.78
N ILE A 160 -13.43 -4.28 3.98
CA ILE A 160 -13.06 -2.90 4.32
C ILE A 160 -13.33 -1.94 3.15
N GLN A 161 -13.13 -2.36 1.90
CA GLN A 161 -13.45 -1.54 0.73
C GLN A 161 -14.97 -1.42 0.53
N ALA A 162 -15.75 -2.47 0.84
CA ALA A 162 -17.21 -2.43 0.81
C ALA A 162 -17.79 -1.40 1.79
N ILE A 163 -17.18 -1.23 2.98
CA ILE A 163 -17.55 -0.14 3.90
C ILE A 163 -17.39 1.21 3.20
N GLY A 164 -16.25 1.43 2.55
CA GLY A 164 -15.96 2.68 1.87
C GLY A 164 -16.88 2.96 0.69
N ASN A 165 -17.12 1.97 -0.17
CA ASN A 165 -18.08 2.08 -1.27
C ASN A 165 -19.49 2.41 -0.75
N PHE A 166 -20.00 1.62 0.20
CA PHE A 166 -21.33 1.85 0.76
C PHE A 166 -21.47 3.25 1.37
N ALA A 167 -20.51 3.67 2.20
CA ALA A 167 -20.56 4.99 2.84
C ALA A 167 -20.48 6.13 1.83
N LYS A 168 -19.68 5.98 0.76
CA LYS A 168 -19.54 6.96 -0.32
C LYS A 168 -20.83 7.06 -1.15
N ASP A 169 -21.38 5.92 -1.57
CA ASP A 169 -22.55 5.85 -2.46
C ASP A 169 -23.81 6.37 -1.78
N ASN A 170 -23.93 6.20 -0.46
CA ASN A 170 -25.02 6.73 0.35
C ASN A 170 -24.79 8.18 0.81
N GLY A 171 -23.69 8.82 0.40
CA GLY A 171 -23.37 10.22 0.76
C GLY A 171 -23.07 10.43 2.25
N LEU A 172 -22.73 9.37 2.99
CA LEU A 172 -22.46 9.40 4.43
C LEU A 172 -21.04 9.94 4.72
N VAL A 173 -20.13 9.81 3.77
CA VAL A 173 -18.76 10.34 3.84
C VAL A 173 -18.45 11.17 2.60
N LYS A 174 -17.87 12.36 2.78
CA LYS A 174 -17.46 13.22 1.66
C LYS A 174 -15.99 13.01 1.31
N LYS A 175 -15.16 12.81 2.34
CA LYS A 175 -13.72 12.58 2.19
C LYS A 175 -13.37 11.20 2.70
N LEU A 176 -12.94 10.34 1.79
CA LEU A 176 -12.55 8.98 2.07
C LEU A 176 -11.13 8.75 1.56
N ILE A 177 -10.31 8.03 2.32
CA ILE A 177 -9.03 7.51 1.85
C ILE A 177 -8.98 6.01 2.13
N TYR A 178 -8.67 5.24 1.10
CA TYR A 178 -8.18 3.87 1.22
C TYR A 178 -6.68 3.85 0.87
N VAL A 179 -5.89 3.21 1.74
CA VAL A 179 -4.45 3.05 1.57
C VAL A 179 -4.02 1.73 2.20
N ASP A 180 -3.02 1.06 1.66
CA ASP A 180 -2.31 0.00 2.38
C ASP A 180 -1.18 0.60 3.25
N SER A 181 -0.75 -0.12 4.28
CA SER A 181 0.30 0.36 5.19
C SER A 181 1.63 0.66 4.51
N GLU A 182 1.97 -0.02 3.42
CA GLU A 182 3.21 0.20 2.68
C GLU A 182 3.17 1.53 1.92
N ARG A 183 2.07 1.81 1.24
CA ARG A 183 1.83 3.07 0.55
C ARG A 183 1.78 4.24 1.52
N PHE A 184 1.13 4.08 2.68
CA PHE A 184 1.16 5.10 3.74
C PHE A 184 2.60 5.40 4.17
N THR A 185 3.40 4.36 4.41
CA THR A 185 4.84 4.47 4.73
C THR A 185 5.59 5.25 3.65
N MET A 186 5.41 4.85 2.38
CA MET A 186 6.09 5.46 1.25
C MET A 186 5.71 6.95 1.09
N GLU A 187 4.43 7.28 1.17
CA GLU A 187 3.95 8.66 1.08
C GLU A 187 4.50 9.52 2.23
N PHE A 188 4.61 8.96 3.44
CA PHE A 188 5.23 9.64 4.58
C PHE A 188 6.72 9.92 4.34
N ILE A 189 7.50 8.91 3.92
CA ILE A 189 8.93 9.06 3.63
C ILE A 189 9.15 10.11 2.53
N ASN A 190 8.36 10.05 1.45
CA ASN A 190 8.41 11.01 0.36
C ASN A 190 8.08 12.44 0.83
N SER A 191 7.15 12.59 1.77
CA SER A 191 6.80 13.89 2.35
C SER A 191 7.96 14.49 3.15
N ILE A 192 8.72 13.67 3.88
CA ILE A 192 9.90 14.12 4.62
C ILE A 192 10.98 14.59 3.65
N GLN A 193 11.31 13.77 2.64
CA GLN A 193 12.34 14.09 1.65
C GLN A 193 12.07 15.39 0.91
N LYS A 194 10.79 15.68 0.63
CA LYS A 194 10.36 16.88 -0.09
C LYS A 194 10.05 18.08 0.82
N GLY A 195 10.19 17.94 2.14
CA GLY A 195 9.81 18.99 3.10
C GLY A 195 8.30 19.29 3.14
N LYS A 196 7.46 18.33 2.74
CA LYS A 196 5.99 18.44 2.59
C LYS A 196 5.22 17.66 3.66
N THR A 197 5.79 17.50 4.85
CA THR A 197 5.16 16.75 5.96
C THR A 197 3.81 17.32 6.37
N SER A 198 3.64 18.65 6.33
CA SER A 198 2.36 19.29 6.61
C SER A 198 1.26 18.90 5.63
N GLU A 199 1.58 18.79 4.33
CA GLU A 199 0.62 18.35 3.30
C GLU A 199 0.19 16.89 3.53
N PHE A 200 1.14 16.03 3.89
CA PHE A 200 0.87 14.64 4.25
C PHE A 200 -0.07 14.54 5.46
N SER A 201 0.23 15.27 6.54
CA SER A 201 -0.63 15.28 7.73
C SER A 201 -2.02 15.84 7.42
N GLU A 202 -2.14 16.88 6.60
CA GLU A 202 -3.45 17.42 6.21
C GLU A 202 -4.24 16.42 5.37
N LEU A 203 -3.60 15.74 4.43
CA LEU A 203 -4.23 14.72 3.59
C LEU A 203 -4.89 13.62 4.42
N TYR A 204 -4.15 13.04 5.38
CA TYR A 204 -4.63 11.91 6.17
C TYR A 204 -5.48 12.30 7.39
N ARG A 205 -5.34 13.52 7.93
CA ARG A 205 -6.09 13.97 9.13
C ARG A 205 -7.36 14.76 8.81
N ASN A 206 -7.64 15.03 7.54
CA ASN A 206 -8.81 15.78 7.07
C ASN A 206 -9.77 14.89 6.27
N VAL A 207 -10.05 13.69 6.76
CA VAL A 207 -10.99 12.73 6.15
C VAL A 207 -12.16 12.42 7.08
N ASP A 208 -13.26 11.93 6.50
CA ASP A 208 -14.41 11.41 7.24
C ASP A 208 -14.26 9.92 7.55
N LEU A 209 -13.60 9.18 6.65
CA LEU A 209 -13.29 7.76 6.77
C LEU A 209 -11.87 7.48 6.26
N LEU A 210 -11.03 6.92 7.14
CA LEU A 210 -9.73 6.36 6.81
C LEU A 210 -9.79 4.84 6.85
N ILE A 211 -9.45 4.20 5.73
CA ILE A 211 -9.31 2.75 5.62
C ILE A 211 -7.82 2.44 5.40
N VAL A 212 -7.25 1.61 6.28
CA VAL A 212 -5.86 1.15 6.17
C VAL A 212 -5.83 -0.37 6.04
N ASP A 213 -5.35 -0.87 4.91
CA ASP A 213 -5.19 -2.30 4.66
C ASP A 213 -3.82 -2.80 5.16
N ASP A 214 -3.79 -4.04 5.64
CA ASP A 214 -2.60 -4.80 6.01
C ASP A 214 -1.65 -4.10 7.01
N ILE A 215 -2.18 -3.72 8.18
CA ILE A 215 -1.45 -3.00 9.23
C ILE A 215 -0.23 -3.75 9.80
N GLN A 216 -0.11 -5.06 9.55
CA GLN A 216 1.09 -5.83 9.89
C GLN A 216 2.35 -5.27 9.24
N PHE A 217 2.23 -4.60 8.09
CA PHE A 217 3.38 -4.00 7.40
C PHE A 217 3.88 -2.71 8.04
N PHE A 218 3.26 -2.23 9.12
CA PHE A 218 3.86 -1.19 9.96
C PHE A 218 4.98 -1.72 10.87
N ALA A 219 5.11 -3.05 11.03
CA ALA A 219 6.10 -3.66 11.90
C ALA A 219 7.51 -3.12 11.64
N ASN A 220 8.22 -2.79 12.73
CA ASN A 220 9.59 -2.27 12.73
C ASN A 220 9.80 -0.92 12.01
N LYS A 221 8.73 -0.21 11.64
CA LYS A 221 8.77 1.13 11.01
C LYS A 221 8.44 2.23 12.02
N GLU A 222 9.26 2.39 13.06
CA GLU A 222 9.03 3.28 14.22
C GLU A 222 8.51 4.67 13.84
N ARG A 223 9.23 5.38 12.96
CA ARG A 223 8.82 6.74 12.52
C ARG A 223 7.45 6.78 11.83
N THR A 224 7.11 5.72 11.09
CA THR A 224 5.81 5.62 10.42
C THR A 224 4.71 5.27 11.41
N GLN A 225 5.00 4.37 12.37
CA GLN A 225 4.08 4.04 13.46
C GLN A 225 3.75 5.27 14.30
N GLU A 226 4.75 6.11 14.60
CA GLU A 226 4.55 7.37 15.31
C GLU A 226 3.66 8.35 14.53
N GLU A 227 3.93 8.56 13.24
CA GLU A 227 3.08 9.44 12.41
C GLU A 227 1.66 8.89 12.26
N PHE A 228 1.52 7.57 12.11
CA PHE A 228 0.21 6.93 12.07
C PHE A 228 -0.52 7.04 13.41
N PHE A 229 0.18 6.92 14.53
CA PHE A 229 -0.38 7.13 15.87
C PHE A 229 -0.95 8.54 16.03
N HIS A 230 -0.26 9.58 15.55
CA HIS A 230 -0.77 10.95 15.59
C HIS A 230 -1.98 11.14 14.66
N THR A 231 -1.94 10.53 13.48
CA THR A 231 -3.06 10.55 12.52
C THR A 231 -4.29 9.87 13.11
N PHE A 232 -4.14 8.67 13.66
CA PHE A 232 -5.16 7.92 14.34
C PHE A 232 -5.81 8.75 15.46
N ASN A 233 -5.00 9.31 16.36
CA ASN A 233 -5.49 10.13 17.45
C ASN A 233 -6.34 11.29 16.94
N THR A 234 -5.82 12.03 15.96
CA THR A 234 -6.50 13.22 15.44
C THR A 234 -7.86 12.87 14.85
N LEU A 235 -7.95 11.79 14.08
CA LEU A 235 -9.20 11.32 13.49
C LEU A 235 -10.18 10.80 14.56
N HIS A 236 -9.68 9.98 15.49
CA HIS A 236 -10.50 9.39 16.55
C HIS A 236 -11.14 10.44 17.46
N HIS A 237 -10.37 11.43 17.93
CA HIS A 237 -10.90 12.53 18.76
C HIS A 237 -11.91 13.41 18.01
N ARG A 238 -11.83 13.48 16.68
CA ARG A 238 -12.78 14.20 15.83
C ARG A 238 -14.01 13.36 15.47
N GLY A 239 -14.13 12.14 15.99
CA GLY A 239 -15.21 11.20 15.66
C GLY A 239 -15.17 10.75 14.20
N LYS A 240 -14.02 10.79 13.54
CA LYS A 240 -13.86 10.30 12.15
C LYS A 240 -13.65 8.79 12.18
N GLN A 241 -14.24 8.08 11.22
CA GLN A 241 -14.19 6.63 11.21
C GLN A 241 -12.81 6.13 10.78
N ILE A 242 -12.28 5.16 11.52
CA ILE A 242 -11.06 4.44 11.18
C ILE A 242 -11.42 2.97 10.99
N VAL A 243 -10.99 2.38 9.87
CA VAL A 243 -11.14 0.96 9.56
C VAL A 243 -9.76 0.40 9.24
N LEU A 244 -9.38 -0.70 9.87
CA LEU A 244 -8.09 -1.33 9.70
C LEU A 244 -8.27 -2.81 9.32
N SER A 245 -7.35 -3.35 8.55
CA SER A 245 -7.23 -4.79 8.36
C SER A 245 -5.88 -5.34 8.82
N SER A 246 -5.82 -6.62 9.14
CA SER A 246 -4.60 -7.30 9.57
C SER A 246 -4.60 -8.79 9.21
N ASP A 247 -3.44 -9.42 9.09
CA ASP A 247 -3.32 -10.88 8.94
C ASP A 247 -3.56 -11.64 10.26
N ARG A 248 -3.41 -10.96 11.41
CA ARG A 248 -3.47 -11.51 12.76
C ARG A 248 -4.05 -10.50 13.76
N PRO A 249 -4.48 -10.89 14.97
CA PRO A 249 -5.05 -9.95 15.92
C PRO A 249 -3.99 -8.92 16.40
N PRO A 250 -4.40 -7.70 16.79
CA PRO A 250 -3.46 -6.63 17.17
C PRO A 250 -2.45 -6.98 18.27
N LYS A 251 -2.80 -7.89 19.18
CA LYS A 251 -1.91 -8.37 20.25
C LYS A 251 -0.76 -9.24 19.75
N GLU A 252 -0.90 -9.84 18.57
CA GLU A 252 0.09 -10.76 17.97
C GLU A 252 0.92 -10.08 16.86
N LEU A 253 0.73 -8.78 16.65
CA LEU A 253 1.49 -7.99 15.69
C LEU A 253 2.90 -7.68 16.23
N ASN A 254 3.84 -8.57 15.94
CA ASN A 254 5.25 -8.38 16.27
C ASN A 254 5.82 -7.14 15.58
N GLY A 255 6.60 -6.34 16.31
CA GLY A 255 7.23 -5.12 15.79
C GLY A 255 6.31 -3.90 15.73
N ILE A 256 5.07 -3.99 16.23
CA ILE A 256 4.19 -2.84 16.46
C ILE A 256 4.34 -2.35 17.91
N GLU A 257 4.48 -1.04 18.08
CA GLU A 257 4.55 -0.41 19.39
C GLU A 257 3.29 -0.68 20.21
N GLU A 258 3.47 -0.99 21.50
CA GLU A 258 2.38 -1.32 22.42
C GLU A 258 1.30 -0.24 22.48
N ARG A 259 1.70 1.04 22.44
CA ARG A 259 0.74 2.17 22.42
C ARG A 259 -0.17 2.13 21.21
N LEU A 260 0.34 1.75 20.04
CA LEU A 260 -0.42 1.67 18.80
C LEU A 260 -1.29 0.41 18.78
N SER A 261 -0.76 -0.73 19.25
CA SER A 261 -1.54 -1.96 19.43
C SER A 261 -2.72 -1.76 20.39
N SER A 262 -2.55 -0.98 21.47
CA SER A 262 -3.63 -0.58 22.37
C SER A 262 -4.73 0.21 21.64
N ARG A 263 -4.35 1.10 20.70
CA ARG A 263 -5.32 1.89 19.92
C ARG A 263 -6.16 1.05 18.97
N PHE A 264 -5.55 0.04 18.36
CA PHE A 264 -6.27 -0.90 17.49
C PHE A 264 -7.35 -1.66 18.25
N GLN A 265 -7.21 -1.77 19.58
CA GLN A 265 -8.15 -2.46 20.45
C GLN A 265 -9.17 -1.53 21.12
N TRP A 266 -9.16 -0.22 20.82
CA TRP A 266 -10.12 0.73 21.42
C TRP A 266 -11.56 0.54 20.95
N GLY A 267 -11.75 -0.01 19.75
CA GLY A 267 -13.06 -0.24 19.16
C GLY A 267 -13.35 -1.73 19.02
N LEU A 268 -13.88 -2.12 17.88
CA LEU A 268 -14.25 -3.51 17.62
C LEU A 268 -13.14 -4.22 16.84
N VAL A 269 -12.66 -5.33 17.38
CA VAL A 269 -11.75 -6.25 16.70
C VAL A 269 -12.54 -7.50 16.36
N VAL A 270 -12.59 -7.85 15.08
CA VAL A 270 -13.37 -8.98 14.56
C VAL A 270 -12.52 -9.85 13.63
N ASP A 271 -12.69 -11.16 13.75
CA ASP A 271 -12.04 -12.14 12.89
C ASP A 271 -12.88 -12.52 11.67
N ILE A 272 -12.19 -12.96 10.62
CA ILE A 272 -12.76 -13.75 9.54
C ILE A 272 -12.07 -15.10 9.54
N GLN A 273 -12.86 -16.16 9.59
CA GLN A 273 -12.40 -17.54 9.62
C GLN A 273 -12.47 -18.19 8.24
N GLN A 274 -11.86 -19.37 8.10
CA GLN A 274 -11.94 -20.13 6.86
C GLN A 274 -13.39 -20.57 6.59
N PRO A 275 -13.89 -20.39 5.35
CA PRO A 275 -15.24 -20.83 5.00
C PRO A 275 -15.33 -22.35 4.97
N ASP A 276 -16.50 -22.83 5.39
CA ASP A 276 -16.93 -24.21 5.19
C ASP A 276 -17.11 -24.54 3.71
N LEU A 277 -17.42 -25.80 3.41
CA LEU A 277 -17.50 -26.30 2.05
C LEU A 277 -18.62 -25.60 1.26
N GLU A 278 -19.77 -25.40 1.88
CA GLU A 278 -20.94 -24.75 1.27
C GLU A 278 -20.63 -23.28 0.92
N THR A 279 -20.12 -22.49 1.89
CA THR A 279 -19.75 -21.09 1.68
C THR A 279 -18.64 -20.97 0.63
N ARG A 280 -17.67 -21.90 0.63
CA ARG A 280 -16.59 -21.90 -0.37
C ARG A 280 -17.10 -22.18 -1.77
N GLN A 281 -18.03 -23.12 -1.94
CA GLN A 281 -18.68 -23.38 -3.23
C GLN A 281 -19.43 -22.15 -3.72
N ALA A 282 -20.19 -21.49 -2.86
CA ALA A 282 -20.90 -20.26 -3.20
C ALA A 282 -19.94 -19.11 -3.61
N ILE A 283 -18.81 -18.94 -2.90
CA ILE A 283 -17.78 -17.96 -3.27
C ILE A 283 -17.18 -18.27 -4.65
N LEU A 284 -16.86 -19.54 -4.92
CA LEU A 284 -16.27 -19.95 -6.20
C LEU A 284 -17.24 -19.77 -7.36
N GLN A 285 -18.52 -20.13 -7.16
CA GLN A 285 -19.58 -19.92 -8.14
C GLN A 285 -19.73 -18.44 -8.48
N ARG A 286 -19.76 -17.57 -7.46
CA ARG A 286 -19.85 -16.12 -7.65
C ARG A 286 -18.64 -15.55 -8.41
N LYS A 287 -17.43 -16.00 -8.06
CA LYS A 287 -16.20 -15.59 -8.78
C LYS A 287 -16.17 -16.10 -10.22
N ALA A 288 -16.75 -17.27 -10.51
CA ALA A 288 -16.85 -17.78 -11.86
C ALA A 288 -17.81 -16.92 -12.71
N GLU A 289 -18.94 -16.48 -12.14
CA GLU A 289 -19.88 -15.56 -12.79
C GLU A 289 -19.29 -14.17 -13.04
N GLU A 290 -18.43 -13.67 -12.16
CA GLU A 290 -17.76 -12.37 -12.32
C GLU A 290 -16.60 -12.38 -13.34
N ASN A 291 -15.99 -13.55 -13.60
CA ASN A 291 -14.86 -13.70 -14.53
C ASN A 291 -15.22 -14.39 -15.86
N GLY A 292 -16.49 -14.76 -16.06
CA GLY A 292 -17.02 -15.33 -17.30
C GLY A 292 -17.46 -14.26 -18.29
#